data_AF-A0AB33ZF92-F1
#
_entry.id   AF-A0AB33ZF92-F1
#
_cell.length_a   1.000
_cell.length_b   1.000
_cell.length_c   1.000
_cell.angle_alpha   90.00
_cell.angle_beta   90.00
_cell.angle_gamma   90.00
#
_symmetry.space_group_name_H-M   'P 1'
#
loop_
_entity.id
_entity.type
_entity.pdbx_description
1 polymer ?
#
loop_
_entity_poly.entity_id
_entity_poly.type
_entity_poly.pdbx_seq_one_letter_code
_entity_poly.pdbx_strand_id
1 'polypeptide(L)'
;MLAHIFSHVLHHVLEAGLIDPSEIFIDGTHIKAAANNHKYKNVVVDQKAKFMSEQLDVEINLDRKKHAKKFLKPAKKGEAKSKKQSTTDPDSGWFHKGEHKEVFAYNAQVACDKHGWALAYTVEAGNIHDSQAFPVLFAKLEPFSPEFIIADSGYKTPSIAKFLLEKEITPVFPYTRPRVREAFYVLKTLSMTSILTAIFVQRTRY
;
A
#
# COMPACT_ATOMS: atom_id res chain seq x y z
N MET A 1 24.17 -6.20 9.47
CA MET A 1 24.75 -5.39 10.57
C MET A 1 23.83 -4.24 10.95
N LEU A 2 23.54 -3.29 10.04
CA LEU A 2 22.64 -2.15 10.32
C LEU A 2 21.21 -2.54 10.74
N ALA A 3 20.61 -3.55 10.09
CA ALA A 3 19.28 -4.02 10.47
C ALA A 3 19.21 -4.53 11.92
N HIS A 4 20.25 -5.22 12.40
CA HIS A 4 20.32 -5.67 13.79
C HIS A 4 20.45 -4.50 14.77
N ILE A 5 21.23 -3.47 14.42
CA ILE A 5 21.36 -2.27 15.25
C ILE A 5 20.01 -1.55 15.34
N PHE A 6 19.31 -1.39 14.21
CA PHE A 6 17.98 -0.79 14.18
C PHE A 6 17.00 -1.56 15.07
N SER A 7 16.89 -2.88 14.91
CA SER A 7 16.01 -3.71 15.73
C SER A 7 16.37 -3.64 17.22
N HIS A 8 17.66 -3.57 17.55
CA HIS A 8 18.10 -3.46 18.94
C HIS A 8 17.71 -2.12 19.57
N VAL A 9 17.94 -1.01 18.86
CA VAL A 9 17.52 0.33 19.34
C VAL A 9 16.01 0.40 19.47
N LEU A 10 15.27 -0.09 18.47
CA LEU A 10 13.81 -0.09 18.48
C LEU A 10 13.26 -0.87 19.69
N HIS A 11 13.87 -2.01 20.02
CA HIS A 11 13.48 -2.80 21.18
C HIS A 11 13.67 -2.04 22.50
N HIS A 12 14.80 -1.38 22.71
CA HIS A 12 15.01 -0.55 23.91
C HIS A 12 14.02 0.60 24.03
N VAL A 13 13.68 1.24 22.91
CA VAL A 13 12.73 2.35 22.87
C VAL A 13 11.30 1.86 23.17
N LEU A 14 10.94 0.66 22.70
CA LEU A 14 9.69 -0.01 23.03
C LEU A 14 9.61 -0.34 24.53
N GLU A 15 10.67 -0.92 25.10
CA GLU A 15 10.72 -1.24 26.55
C GLU A 15 10.65 0.01 27.43
N ALA A 16 11.21 1.13 26.95
CA ALA A 16 11.12 2.43 27.61
C ALA A 16 9.72 3.07 27.51
N GLY A 17 8.78 2.48 26.76
CA GLY A 17 7.42 3.00 26.59
C GLY A 17 7.36 4.29 25.76
N LEU A 18 8.37 4.54 24.91
CA LEU A 18 8.46 5.76 24.10
C LEU A 18 7.76 5.63 22.74
N ILE A 19 7.30 4.42 22.39
CA ILE A 19 6.59 4.11 21.16
C ILE A 19 5.15 3.75 21.47
N ASP A 20 4.22 4.33 20.71
CA ASP A 20 2.82 3.90 20.72
C ASP A 20 2.49 3.09 19.45
N PRO A 21 2.40 1.75 19.54
CA PRO A 21 2.13 0.91 18.37
C PRO A 21 0.65 0.95 17.92
N SER A 22 -0.24 1.60 18.67
CA SER A 22 -1.68 1.60 18.40
C SER A 22 -2.03 2.35 17.11
N GLU A 23 -1.32 3.44 16.82
CA GLU A 23 -1.50 4.27 15.63
C GLU A 23 -0.24 4.26 14.77
N ILE A 24 -0.32 3.62 13.59
CA ILE A 24 0.79 3.52 12.66
C ILE A 24 0.52 4.28 11.38
N PHE A 25 1.45 5.16 11.01
CA PHE A 25 1.44 5.96 9.80
C PHE A 25 2.34 5.33 8.75
N ILE A 26 1.82 5.09 7.56
CA ILE A 26 2.55 4.48 6.45
C ILE A 26 2.63 5.46 5.28
N ASP A 27 3.85 5.72 4.82
CA ASP A 27 4.11 6.53 3.64
C ASP A 27 5.16 5.88 2.73
N GLY A 28 4.94 6.03 1.41
CA GLY A 28 5.84 5.54 0.36
C GLY A 28 6.56 6.69 -0.32
N THR A 29 7.88 6.76 -0.21
CA THR A 29 8.69 7.81 -0.81
C THR A 29 9.61 7.26 -1.90
N HIS A 30 9.60 7.93 -3.07
CA HIS A 30 10.49 7.59 -4.17
C HIS A 30 11.86 8.27 -4.01
N ILE A 31 12.91 7.46 -3.84
CA ILE A 31 14.31 7.88 -3.72
C ILE A 31 15.00 7.63 -5.06
N LYS A 32 15.67 8.65 -5.61
CA LYS A 32 16.42 8.50 -6.86
C LYS A 32 17.58 7.53 -6.67
N ALA A 33 17.69 6.53 -7.54
CA ALA A 33 18.81 5.60 -7.54
C ALA A 33 20.09 6.26 -8.07
N ALA A 34 21.25 5.77 -7.63
CA ALA A 34 22.56 6.17 -8.13
C ALA A 34 22.88 5.46 -9.47
N ALA A 35 21.98 5.59 -10.45
CA ALA A 35 22.04 4.90 -11.73
C ALA A 35 22.04 5.88 -12.90
N ASN A 36 22.69 5.48 -14.01
CA ASN A 36 22.68 6.27 -15.24
C ASN A 36 21.38 6.00 -16.04
N ASN A 37 20.56 7.03 -16.20
CA ASN A 37 19.27 6.93 -16.90
C ASN A 37 19.39 6.54 -18.38
N HIS A 38 20.56 6.72 -19.01
CA HIS A 38 20.79 6.38 -20.42
C HIS A 38 21.35 4.96 -20.61
N LYS A 39 21.75 4.28 -19.54
CA LYS A 39 22.34 2.93 -19.62
C LYS A 39 21.38 1.86 -19.11
N TYR A 40 20.47 1.43 -19.98
CA TYR A 40 19.46 0.43 -19.66
C TYR A 40 19.34 -0.65 -20.74
N LYS A 41 18.85 -1.82 -20.33
CA LYS A 41 18.41 -2.90 -21.21
C LYS A 41 16.90 -3.11 -21.04
N ASN A 42 16.23 -3.49 -22.12
CA ASN A 42 14.82 -3.86 -22.05
C ASN A 42 14.71 -5.33 -21.68
N VAL A 43 13.98 -5.62 -20.61
CA VAL A 43 13.74 -6.98 -20.13
C VAL A 43 12.24 -7.22 -20.12
N VAL A 44 11.83 -8.36 -20.65
CA VAL A 44 10.44 -8.81 -20.59
C VAL A 44 10.24 -9.41 -19.20
N VAL A 45 9.37 -8.79 -18.40
CA VAL A 45 9.09 -9.26 -17.03
C VAL A 45 7.60 -9.49 -16.91
N ASP A 46 7.24 -10.63 -16.34
CA ASP A 46 5.86 -10.93 -15.98
C ASP A 46 5.35 -9.93 -14.95
N GLN A 47 4.09 -9.52 -15.11
CA GLN A 47 3.49 -8.60 -14.16
C GLN A 47 3.20 -9.35 -12.84
N LYS A 48 3.79 -8.85 -11.74
CA LYS A 48 3.40 -9.29 -10.38
C LYS A 48 1.89 -9.10 -10.22
N ALA A 49 1.22 -10.13 -9.70
CA ALA A 49 -0.19 -10.06 -9.37
C ALA A 49 -0.45 -8.92 -8.37
N LYS A 50 -1.66 -8.35 -8.42
CA LYS A 50 -2.09 -7.41 -7.39
C LYS A 50 -2.39 -8.21 -6.12
N PHE A 51 -2.07 -7.62 -4.96
CA PHE A 51 -2.35 -8.25 -3.68
C PHE A 51 -3.82 -8.64 -3.54
N MET A 52 -4.07 -9.91 -3.19
CA MET A 52 -5.39 -10.53 -3.01
C MET A 52 -6.37 -10.34 -4.19
N SER A 53 -5.89 -10.22 -5.43
CA SER A 53 -6.77 -9.98 -6.58
C SER A 53 -7.80 -11.10 -6.82
N GLU A 54 -7.40 -12.35 -6.63
CA GLU A 54 -8.27 -13.51 -6.89
C GLU A 54 -9.43 -13.59 -5.88
N GLN A 55 -9.15 -13.34 -4.60
CA GLN A 55 -10.17 -13.29 -3.55
C GLN A 55 -11.16 -12.14 -3.80
N LEU A 56 -10.66 -10.97 -4.22
CA LEU A 56 -11.49 -9.84 -4.56
C LEU A 56 -12.45 -10.13 -5.72
N ASP A 57 -11.96 -10.80 -6.77
CA ASP A 57 -12.77 -11.18 -7.93
C ASP A 57 -13.88 -12.17 -7.55
N VAL A 58 -13.60 -13.12 -6.66
CA VAL A 58 -14.62 -14.06 -6.13
C VAL A 58 -15.72 -13.30 -5.41
N GLU A 59 -15.36 -12.38 -4.51
CA GLU A 59 -16.31 -11.61 -3.71
C GLU A 59 -17.15 -10.65 -4.54
N ILE A 60 -16.53 -9.93 -5.47
CA ILE A 60 -17.26 -9.06 -6.39
C ILE A 60 -18.32 -9.87 -7.15
N ASN A 61 -17.99 -11.09 -7.55
CA ASN A 61 -18.94 -11.92 -8.26
C ASN A 61 -20.06 -12.49 -7.36
N LEU A 62 -19.76 -12.81 -6.10
CA LEU A 62 -20.78 -13.17 -5.11
C LEU A 62 -21.74 -12.02 -4.85
N ASP A 63 -21.22 -10.79 -4.66
CA ASP A 63 -22.02 -9.59 -4.48
C ASP A 63 -22.90 -9.31 -5.72
N ARG A 64 -22.32 -9.41 -6.92
CA ARG A 64 -23.08 -9.27 -8.17
C ARG A 64 -24.19 -10.29 -8.30
N LYS A 65 -23.97 -11.55 -7.88
CA LYS A 65 -25.00 -12.59 -7.85
C LYS A 65 -26.14 -12.22 -6.90
N LYS A 66 -25.84 -11.72 -5.69
CA LYS A 66 -26.86 -11.22 -4.74
C LYS A 66 -27.69 -10.09 -5.36
N HIS A 67 -27.06 -9.24 -6.16
CA HIS A 67 -27.72 -8.12 -6.82
C HIS A 67 -28.24 -8.43 -8.23
N ALA A 68 -28.38 -9.72 -8.59
CA ALA A 68 -28.88 -10.19 -9.88
C ALA A 68 -28.15 -9.58 -11.10
N LYS A 69 -26.86 -9.26 -10.95
CA LYS A 69 -25.99 -8.73 -12.01
C LYS A 69 -25.17 -9.87 -12.64
N LYS A 70 -24.92 -9.76 -13.95
CA LYS A 70 -24.08 -10.71 -14.69
C LYS A 70 -22.66 -10.78 -14.11
N PHE A 71 -22.05 -11.96 -14.11
CA PHE A 71 -20.66 -12.18 -13.69
C PHE A 71 -19.67 -11.26 -14.44
N LEU A 72 -18.63 -10.78 -13.76
CA LEU A 72 -17.52 -10.09 -14.43
C LEU A 72 -16.50 -11.11 -14.90
N LYS A 73 -16.08 -11.01 -16.17
CA LYS A 73 -14.98 -11.82 -16.66
C LYS A 73 -13.74 -11.56 -15.78
N PRO A 74 -13.00 -12.60 -15.38
CA PRO A 74 -11.78 -12.42 -14.60
C PRO A 74 -10.82 -11.52 -15.37
N ALA A 75 -10.12 -10.65 -14.64
CA ALA A 75 -9.10 -9.80 -15.27
C ALA A 75 -8.07 -10.70 -15.94
N LYS A 76 -7.72 -10.42 -17.21
CA LYS A 76 -6.60 -11.11 -17.87
C LYS A 76 -5.35 -10.93 -17.00
N LYS A 77 -4.68 -12.04 -16.64
CA LYS A 77 -3.34 -11.99 -16.02
C LYS A 77 -2.47 -11.10 -16.91
N GLY A 78 -1.82 -10.10 -16.30
CA GLY A 78 -1.15 -9.04 -17.05
C GLY A 78 -0.11 -9.64 -17.99
N GLU A 79 -0.26 -9.37 -19.30
CA GLU A 79 0.71 -9.79 -20.30
C GLU A 79 2.11 -9.31 -19.94
N ALA A 80 3.13 -10.09 -20.29
CA ALA A 80 4.53 -9.76 -20.01
C ALA A 80 4.85 -8.39 -20.61
N LYS A 81 5.35 -7.47 -19.78
CA LYS A 81 5.65 -6.10 -20.19
C LYS A 81 7.15 -5.92 -20.33
N SER A 82 7.55 -5.26 -21.40
CA SER A 82 8.91 -4.74 -21.54
C SER A 82 9.14 -3.67 -20.47
N LYS A 83 10.15 -3.88 -19.64
CA LYS A 83 10.59 -2.94 -18.60
C LYS A 83 12.04 -2.55 -18.85
N LYS A 84 12.35 -1.27 -18.64
CA LYS A 84 13.73 -0.77 -18.64
C LYS A 84 14.39 -1.20 -17.33
N GLN A 85 15.46 -1.98 -17.42
CA GLN A 85 16.33 -2.35 -16.31
C GLN A 85 17.66 -1.63 -16.45
N SER A 86 18.11 -0.95 -15.39
CA SER A 86 19.42 -0.31 -15.38
C SER A 86 20.52 -1.36 -15.48
N THR A 87 21.57 -1.04 -16.23
CA THR A 87 22.78 -1.88 -16.30
C THR A 87 23.72 -1.64 -15.12
N THR A 88 23.65 -0.46 -14.49
CA THR A 88 24.51 -0.06 -13.37
C THR A 88 23.87 -0.43 -12.02
N ASP A 89 22.54 -0.44 -11.95
CA ASP A 89 21.79 -0.74 -10.73
C ASP A 89 20.51 -1.54 -11.05
N PRO A 90 20.62 -2.86 -11.25
CA PRO A 90 19.53 -3.70 -11.76
C PRO A 90 18.28 -3.79 -10.86
N ASP A 91 18.42 -3.44 -9.58
CA ASP A 91 17.35 -3.51 -8.57
C ASP A 91 16.49 -2.24 -8.53
N SER A 92 16.97 -1.16 -9.16
CA SER A 92 16.22 0.09 -9.31
C SER A 92 15.09 -0.02 -10.36
N GLY A 93 13.98 0.65 -10.08
CA GLY A 93 12.82 0.69 -10.97
C GLY A 93 12.78 1.94 -11.84
N TRP A 94 12.37 1.81 -13.10
CA TRP A 94 12.13 2.97 -13.97
C TRP A 94 10.87 3.73 -13.52
N PHE A 95 11.04 4.99 -13.12
CA PHE A 95 9.99 5.83 -12.53
C PHE A 95 9.85 7.18 -13.25
N HIS A 96 8.62 7.65 -13.41
CA HIS A 96 8.31 8.96 -13.97
C HIS A 96 8.02 9.94 -12.82
N LYS A 97 8.95 10.85 -12.56
CA LYS A 97 8.81 11.89 -11.54
C LYS A 97 8.19 13.13 -12.17
N GLY A 98 6.88 13.31 -11.98
CA GLY A 98 6.10 14.38 -12.60
C GLY A 98 6.00 14.20 -14.13
N GLU A 99 5.72 15.28 -14.85
CA GLU A 99 5.55 15.22 -16.32
C GLU A 99 6.87 15.16 -17.11
N HIS A 100 8.02 15.48 -16.50
CA HIS A 100 9.23 15.84 -17.28
C HIS A 100 10.50 15.05 -16.95
N LYS A 101 10.50 14.13 -15.98
CA LYS A 101 11.73 13.42 -15.58
C LYS A 101 11.51 11.93 -15.40
N GLU A 102 12.11 11.16 -16.30
CA GLU A 102 12.29 9.72 -16.14
C GLU A 102 13.59 9.45 -15.39
N VAL A 103 13.50 8.71 -14.28
CA VAL A 103 14.65 8.36 -13.44
C VAL A 103 14.55 6.92 -12.96
N PHE A 104 15.69 6.28 -12.75
CA PHE A 104 15.74 5.08 -11.92
C PHE A 104 15.55 5.47 -10.44
N ALA A 105 14.66 4.77 -9.74
CA ALA A 105 14.31 5.06 -8.36
C ALA A 105 14.06 3.79 -7.55
N TYR A 106 14.10 3.96 -6.23
CA TYR A 106 13.61 3.03 -5.23
C TYR A 106 12.35 3.60 -4.60
N ASN A 107 11.41 2.73 -4.24
CA ASN A 107 10.29 3.09 -3.40
C ASN A 107 10.61 2.61 -1.98
N ALA A 108 10.85 3.56 -1.08
CA ALA A 108 11.07 3.29 0.33
C ALA A 108 9.75 3.52 1.07
N GLN A 109 9.18 2.45 1.60
CA GLN A 109 7.99 2.51 2.44
C GLN A 109 8.42 2.49 3.88
N VAL A 110 7.92 3.45 4.66
CA VAL A 110 8.25 3.58 6.08
C VAL A 110 6.97 3.62 6.87
N ALA A 111 6.97 2.91 7.99
CA ALA A 111 5.90 2.90 8.97
C ALA A 111 6.40 3.53 10.26
N CYS A 112 5.71 4.56 10.73
CA CYS A 112 6.06 5.31 11.93
C CYS A 112 4.91 5.33 12.94
N ASP A 113 5.23 5.52 14.21
CA ASP A 113 4.23 5.83 15.22
C ASP A 113 3.84 7.32 15.21
N LYS A 114 2.89 7.70 16.07
CA LYS A 114 2.45 9.10 16.26
C LYS A 114 3.53 10.03 16.82
N HIS A 115 4.59 9.49 17.43
CA HIS A 115 5.71 10.24 17.98
C HIS A 115 6.87 10.40 16.99
N GLY A 116 6.76 9.80 15.79
CA GLY A 116 7.74 9.88 14.72
C GLY A 116 8.82 8.79 14.75
N TRP A 117 8.69 7.77 15.61
CA TRP A 117 9.58 6.62 15.61
C TRP A 117 9.28 5.71 14.42
N ALA A 118 10.30 5.43 13.61
CA ALA A 118 10.19 4.44 12.55
C ALA A 118 10.15 3.03 13.15
N LEU A 119 9.05 2.30 12.92
CA LEU A 119 8.83 0.95 13.41
C LEU A 119 9.32 -0.10 12.41
N ALA A 120 9.03 0.13 11.13
CA ALA A 120 9.42 -0.76 10.06
C ALA A 120 9.63 0.00 8.75
N TYR A 121 10.41 -0.61 7.86
CA TYR A 121 10.59 -0.11 6.50
C TYR A 121 10.76 -1.26 5.52
N THR A 122 10.45 -1.00 4.26
CA THR A 122 10.76 -1.85 3.11
C THR A 122 11.28 -0.98 1.98
N VAL A 123 12.17 -1.54 1.17
CA VAL A 123 12.70 -0.88 -0.02
C VAL A 123 12.46 -1.80 -1.19
N GLU A 124 11.70 -1.29 -2.16
CA GLU A 124 11.35 -1.99 -3.38
C GLU A 124 11.78 -1.16 -4.60
N ALA A 125 11.77 -1.76 -5.78
CA ALA A 125 12.06 -1.04 -7.01
C ALA A 125 11.00 0.07 -7.22
N GLY A 126 11.41 1.26 -7.68
CA GLY A 126 10.53 2.42 -7.84
C GLY A 126 9.41 2.28 -8.89
N ASN A 127 9.36 1.16 -9.61
CA ASN A 127 8.25 0.80 -10.51
C ASN A 127 7.22 -0.13 -9.85
N ILE A 128 7.42 -0.51 -8.59
CA ILE A 128 6.49 -1.29 -7.79
C ILE A 128 5.55 -0.32 -7.07
N HIS A 129 4.25 -0.52 -7.27
CA HIS A 129 3.22 0.32 -6.66
C HIS A 129 3.09 0.01 -5.17
N ASP A 130 2.75 1.02 -4.38
CA ASP A 130 2.73 0.91 -2.91
C ASP A 130 1.87 -0.25 -2.39
N SER A 131 0.70 -0.42 -2.99
CA SER A 131 -0.20 -1.53 -2.67
C SER A 131 0.35 -2.94 -2.93
N GLN A 132 1.34 -3.10 -3.82
CA GLN A 132 2.00 -4.39 -4.07
C GLN A 132 3.10 -4.68 -3.04
N ALA A 133 3.74 -3.63 -2.53
CA ALA A 133 4.80 -3.73 -1.54
C ALA A 133 4.27 -3.80 -0.09
N PHE A 134 3.04 -3.31 0.13
CA PHE A 134 2.35 -3.32 1.42
C PHE A 134 2.41 -4.65 2.20
N PRO A 135 2.20 -5.84 1.62
CA PRO A 135 2.19 -7.10 2.39
C PRO A 135 3.53 -7.39 3.06
N VAL A 136 4.63 -7.03 2.39
CA VAL A 136 5.99 -7.21 2.93
C VAL A 136 6.23 -6.27 4.11
N LEU A 137 5.73 -5.04 4.02
CA LEU A 137 5.79 -4.08 5.12
C LEU A 137 4.91 -4.53 6.29
N PHE A 138 3.67 -4.94 6.01
CA PHE A 138 2.70 -5.36 7.02
C PHE A 138 3.20 -6.57 7.82
N ALA A 139 3.87 -7.55 7.20
CA ALA A 139 4.44 -8.69 7.92
C ALA A 139 5.43 -8.26 9.02
N LYS A 140 6.09 -7.11 8.87
CA LYS A 140 6.97 -6.54 9.92
C LYS A 140 6.19 -5.78 10.99
N LEU A 141 4.99 -5.29 10.67
CA LEU A 141 4.11 -4.55 11.56
C LEU A 141 3.17 -5.45 12.37
N GLU A 142 2.88 -6.66 11.89
CA GLU A 142 2.02 -7.63 12.56
C GLU A 142 2.37 -7.87 14.05
N PRO A 143 3.65 -7.96 14.46
CA PRO A 143 4.01 -8.14 15.87
C PRO A 143 3.62 -6.97 16.77
N PHE A 144 3.42 -5.77 16.21
CA PHE A 144 3.03 -4.58 16.97
C PHE A 144 1.53 -4.52 17.26
N SER A 145 0.71 -5.33 16.57
CA SER A 145 -0.74 -5.39 16.72
C SER A 145 -1.40 -4.00 16.75
N PRO A 146 -1.25 -3.20 15.67
CA PRO A 146 -1.80 -1.86 15.61
C PRO A 146 -3.32 -1.85 15.60
N GLU A 147 -3.93 -0.84 16.22
CA GLU A 147 -5.38 -0.62 16.17
C GLU A 147 -5.76 0.17 14.90
N PHE A 148 -4.94 1.15 14.52
CA PHE A 148 -5.14 2.02 13.36
C PHE A 148 -3.93 2.00 12.44
N ILE A 149 -4.20 1.84 11.14
CA ILE A 149 -3.21 2.08 10.09
C ILE A 149 -3.66 3.27 9.25
N ILE A 150 -2.93 4.36 9.37
CA ILE A 150 -3.11 5.57 8.59
C ILE A 150 -2.16 5.50 7.41
N ALA A 151 -2.70 5.51 6.19
CA ALA A 151 -1.85 5.36 5.00
C ALA A 151 -2.26 6.31 3.89
N ASP A 152 -1.29 6.61 3.02
CA ASP A 152 -1.45 7.47 1.87
C ASP A 152 -2.46 6.92 0.83
N SER A 153 -2.71 7.69 -0.23
CA SER A 153 -3.63 7.28 -1.29
C SER A 153 -3.14 6.09 -2.13
N GLY A 154 -1.83 5.84 -2.18
CA GLY A 154 -1.21 4.68 -2.85
C GLY A 154 -1.60 3.35 -2.21
N TYR A 155 -1.84 3.32 -0.89
CA TYR A 155 -2.30 2.13 -0.18
C TYR A 155 -3.81 1.90 -0.26
N LYS A 156 -4.58 2.91 -0.71
CA LYS A 156 -6.05 2.88 -0.75
C LYS A 156 -6.57 1.92 -1.82
N THR A 157 -6.61 0.63 -1.49
CA THR A 157 -7.20 -0.42 -2.33
C THR A 157 -8.22 -1.24 -1.55
N PRO A 158 -9.29 -1.75 -2.20
CA PRO A 158 -10.28 -2.60 -1.53
C PRO A 158 -9.66 -3.86 -0.90
N SER A 159 -8.65 -4.45 -1.56
CA SER A 159 -7.93 -5.62 -1.05
C SER A 159 -7.25 -5.33 0.30
N ILE A 160 -6.52 -4.22 0.39
CA ILE A 160 -5.81 -3.83 1.62
C ILE A 160 -6.81 -3.44 2.71
N ALA A 161 -7.85 -2.68 2.37
CA ALA A 161 -8.88 -2.28 3.34
C ALA A 161 -9.55 -3.52 3.97
N LYS A 162 -9.93 -4.50 3.14
CA LYS A 162 -10.54 -5.74 3.62
C LYS A 162 -9.58 -6.56 4.47
N PHE A 163 -8.34 -6.74 4.01
CA PHE A 163 -7.30 -7.46 4.74
C PHE A 163 -7.07 -6.89 6.14
N LEU A 164 -7.04 -5.56 6.27
CA LEU A 164 -6.87 -4.88 7.56
C LEU A 164 -8.08 -5.10 8.48
N LEU A 165 -9.30 -4.98 7.95
CA LEU A 165 -10.52 -5.20 8.73
C LEU A 165 -10.67 -6.64 9.21
N GLU A 166 -10.25 -7.62 8.41
CA GLU A 166 -10.22 -9.04 8.81
C GLU A 166 -9.22 -9.32 9.94
N LYS A 167 -8.19 -8.48 10.06
CA LYS A 167 -7.21 -8.49 11.15
C LYS A 167 -7.63 -7.62 12.34
N GLU A 168 -8.86 -7.11 12.35
CA GLU A 168 -9.39 -6.19 13.37
C GLU A 168 -8.65 -4.84 13.47
N ILE A 169 -7.96 -4.46 12.39
CA ILE A 169 -7.23 -3.19 12.27
C ILE A 169 -8.10 -2.20 11.50
N THR A 170 -8.25 -0.97 12.00
CA THR A 170 -9.02 0.08 11.34
C THR A 170 -8.16 0.84 10.33
N PRO A 171 -8.41 0.71 9.01
CA PRO A 171 -7.68 1.46 8.01
C PRO A 171 -8.21 2.90 7.89
N VAL A 172 -7.29 3.88 7.93
CA VAL A 172 -7.58 5.30 7.75
C VAL A 172 -6.90 5.77 6.46
N PHE A 173 -7.69 6.01 5.42
CA PHE A 173 -7.21 6.48 4.12
C PHE A 173 -7.76 7.88 3.79
N PRO A 174 -7.05 8.67 2.97
CA PRO A 174 -7.54 9.99 2.54
C PRO A 174 -8.86 9.90 1.77
N TYR A 175 -9.73 10.87 2.01
CA TYR A 175 -11.02 10.96 1.33
C TYR A 175 -10.83 11.19 -0.18
N THR A 176 -11.66 10.53 -0.99
CA THR A 176 -11.69 10.76 -2.45
C THR A 176 -13.13 10.89 -2.85
N ARG A 177 -13.47 11.99 -3.53
CA ARG A 177 -14.82 12.24 -4.02
C ARG A 177 -15.24 11.12 -4.99
N PRO A 178 -16.40 10.46 -4.78
CA PRO A 178 -16.92 9.47 -5.72
C PRO A 178 -17.17 10.10 -7.09
N ARG A 179 -16.80 9.40 -8.18
CA ARG A 179 -16.99 9.87 -9.57
C ARG A 179 -18.27 9.34 -10.25
N VAL A 180 -19.24 8.81 -9.49
CA VAL A 180 -20.45 8.15 -10.03
C VAL A 180 -21.72 8.88 -9.58
N ARG A 181 -22.75 8.95 -10.45
CA ARG A 181 -24.06 9.53 -10.15
C ARG A 181 -24.73 8.83 -8.95
N GLU A 182 -25.47 9.61 -8.16
CA GLU A 182 -26.08 9.33 -6.84
C GLU A 182 -26.83 7.99 -6.66
N ALA A 183 -27.26 7.34 -7.74
CA ALA A 183 -28.01 6.07 -7.66
C ALA A 183 -27.16 4.80 -7.49
N PHE A 184 -25.83 4.86 -7.62
CA PHE A 184 -24.93 3.69 -7.46
C PHE A 184 -24.33 3.56 -6.04
N TYR A 185 -24.87 4.30 -5.08
CA TYR A 185 -24.44 4.36 -3.68
C TYR A 185 -24.86 3.15 -2.84
N VAL A 186 -25.36 2.07 -3.43
CA VAL A 186 -25.82 0.89 -2.66
C VAL A 186 -24.88 -0.31 -2.83
N LEU A 187 -23.95 -0.32 -3.79
CA LEU A 187 -23.16 -1.54 -4.09
C LEU A 187 -21.66 -1.46 -3.80
N LYS A 188 -21.11 -0.25 -3.63
CA LYS A 188 -19.72 -0.07 -3.18
C LYS A 188 -19.60 0.40 -1.73
N THR A 189 -20.74 0.57 -1.08
CA THR A 189 -20.90 1.32 0.17
C THR A 189 -21.58 0.48 1.24
N LEU A 190 -22.25 -0.63 0.91
CA LEU A 190 -22.84 -1.52 1.93
C LEU A 190 -21.82 -2.41 2.69
N SER A 191 -20.54 -2.41 2.30
CA SER A 191 -19.44 -3.00 3.09
C SER A 191 -18.56 -1.93 3.78
N MET A 192 -18.88 -0.64 3.61
CA MET A 192 -18.03 0.49 4.02
C MET A 192 -18.82 1.60 4.74
N THR A 193 -20.08 1.36 5.11
CA THR A 193 -20.90 2.34 5.84
C THR A 193 -20.64 2.40 7.34
N SER A 194 -19.90 1.45 7.91
CA SER A 194 -19.45 1.55 9.32
C SER A 194 -18.10 2.27 9.48
N ILE A 195 -17.29 2.38 8.42
CA ILE A 195 -15.88 2.80 8.53
C ILE A 195 -15.68 4.26 8.08
N LEU A 196 -16.49 4.77 7.16
CA LEU A 196 -16.37 6.17 6.69
C LEU A 196 -17.02 7.21 7.63
N THR A 197 -17.88 6.79 8.56
CA THR A 197 -18.45 7.69 9.58
C THR A 197 -17.54 7.81 10.81
N ALA A 198 -16.64 6.85 11.04
CA ALA A 198 -15.76 6.86 12.22
C ALA A 198 -14.61 7.90 12.11
N ILE A 199 -14.13 8.20 10.90
CA ILE A 199 -13.02 9.16 10.70
C ILE A 199 -13.50 10.63 10.70
N PHE A 200 -14.80 10.89 10.58
CA PHE A 200 -15.34 12.27 10.56
C PHE A 200 -15.67 12.83 11.97
N VAL A 201 -15.70 12.01 13.02
CA VAL A 201 -16.18 12.46 14.36
C VAL A 201 -15.06 12.94 15.30
N GLN A 202 -13.79 12.58 15.08
CA GLN A 202 -12.71 12.97 16.01
C GLN A 202 -12.00 14.29 15.71
N ARG A 203 -12.34 15.02 14.63
CA ARG A 203 -11.71 16.30 14.29
C ARG A 203 -12.57 17.55 14.54
N THR A 204 -13.72 17.41 15.20
CA THR A 204 -14.58 18.53 15.62
C THR A 204 -14.73 18.67 17.13
N ARG A 205 -13.92 17.96 17.92
CA ARG A 205 -13.79 18.20 19.36
C ARG A 205 -12.32 18.12 19.78
N TYR A 206 -11.55 19.15 19.44
CA TYR A 206 -10.58 19.85 20.28
C TYR A 206 -10.19 21.13 19.55
#